data_AF-A0A936C448-F1
#
_entry.id   AF-A0A936C448-F1
#
_cell.length_a   1.000
_cell.length_b   1.000
_cell.length_c   1.000
_cell.angle_alpha   90.00
_cell.angle_beta   90.00
_cell.angle_gamma   90.00
#
_symmetry.space_group_name_H-M   'P 1'
#
loop_
_entity.id
_entity.type
_entity.pdbx_description
1 polymer ?
#
loop_
_entity_poly.entity_id
_entity_poly.type
_entity_poly.pdbx_seq_one_letter_code
_entity_poly.pdbx_strand_id
1 'polypeptide(L)'
;MPVRELFADRIEQECIECADVHDVAFTAFTVGVKRETQVLSKLMQLPPCPVCGAVEFLASSPDAEPDHPAPGSFGHKHKLLVDKLNADMVRAGRYLSELDPATLLNKEPSDTTMQQWFPGGRQLRRPLKDDHPGGGQ
;
A
#
# COMPACT_ATOMS: atom_id res chain seq x y z
N MET A 1 -5.59 6.04 -0.67
CA MET A 1 -4.42 6.54 -1.42
C MET A 1 -3.72 5.36 -2.04
N PRO A 2 -3.53 5.35 -3.36
CA PRO A 2 -2.55 4.46 -3.95
C PRO A 2 -1.15 4.84 -3.46
N VAL A 3 -0.37 3.81 -3.12
CA VAL A 3 1.09 3.96 -2.97
C VAL A 3 1.64 4.10 -4.38
N ARG A 4 2.35 5.20 -4.64
CA ARG A 4 2.97 5.47 -5.94
C ARG A 4 4.39 4.92 -6.02
N GLU A 5 5.12 4.95 -4.93
CA GLU A 5 6.45 4.38 -4.88
C GLU A 5 6.79 3.89 -3.47
N LEU A 6 7.48 2.75 -3.39
CA LEU A 6 7.98 2.19 -2.14
C LEU A 6 9.51 2.28 -2.09
N PHE A 7 10.01 3.14 -1.19
CA PHE A 7 11.43 3.29 -0.88
C PHE A 7 11.85 2.41 0.30
N ALA A 8 13.10 2.53 0.74
CA ALA A 8 13.63 1.74 1.85
C ALA A 8 13.05 2.14 3.22
N ASP A 9 12.67 3.41 3.38
CA ASP A 9 12.32 4.03 4.66
C ASP A 9 11.04 4.88 4.61
N ARG A 10 10.43 4.99 3.44
CA ARG A 10 9.24 5.82 3.19
C ARG A 10 8.45 5.31 1.97
N ILE A 11 7.26 5.87 1.82
CA ILE A 11 6.45 5.74 0.60
C ILE A 11 6.18 7.11 0.01
N GLU A 12 6.04 7.18 -1.31
CA GLU A 12 5.34 8.28 -1.98
C GLU A 12 3.87 7.88 -2.14
N GLN A 13 2.95 8.75 -1.75
CA GLN A 13 1.51 8.54 -1.93
C GLN A 13 0.84 9.72 -2.61
N GLU A 14 -0.26 9.45 -3.31
CA GLU A 14 -1.12 10.46 -3.94
C GLU A 14 -2.50 10.49 -3.27
N CYS A 15 -2.81 11.60 -2.61
CA CYS A 15 -4.09 11.84 -1.97
C CYS A 15 -5.25 11.71 -2.97
N ILE A 16 -6.22 10.84 -2.71
CA ILE A 16 -7.37 10.68 -3.63
C ILE A 16 -8.26 11.93 -3.60
N GLU A 17 -8.38 12.58 -2.45
CA GLU A 17 -9.26 13.74 -2.26
C GLU A 17 -8.73 15.02 -2.93
N CYS A 18 -7.42 15.29 -2.85
CA CYS A 18 -6.83 16.54 -3.36
C CYS A 18 -5.74 16.37 -4.42
N ALA A 19 -5.43 15.14 -4.83
CA ALA A 19 -4.37 14.78 -5.78
C ALA A 19 -2.94 15.22 -5.38
N ASP A 20 -2.75 15.74 -4.16
CA ASP A 20 -1.43 16.08 -3.65
C ASP A 20 -0.56 14.83 -3.47
N VAL A 21 0.72 14.96 -3.83
CA VAL A 21 1.71 13.90 -3.73
C VAL A 21 2.69 14.25 -2.62
N HIS A 22 2.86 13.36 -1.66
CA HIS A 22 3.77 13.57 -0.55
C HIS A 22 4.40 12.28 -0.06
N ASP A 23 5.54 12.45 0.59
CA ASP A 23 6.28 11.37 1.22
C ASP A 23 5.73 11.08 2.63
N VAL A 24 5.62 9.80 2.95
CA VAL A 24 5.28 9.32 4.28
C VAL A 24 6.38 8.39 4.78
N ALA A 25 7.11 8.85 5.79
CA ALA A 25 8.14 8.04 6.44
C ALA A 25 7.52 6.85 7.20
N PHE A 26 8.22 5.72 7.23
CA PHE A 26 7.80 4.52 7.98
C PHE A 26 7.68 4.80 9.49
N THR A 27 8.34 5.84 10.00
CA THR A 27 8.22 6.29 11.40
C THR A 27 6.88 6.96 11.71
N ALA A 28 6.11 7.37 10.69
CA ALA A 28 4.87 8.14 10.86
C ALA A 28 3.63 7.25 11.02
N PHE A 29 3.75 5.94 10.83
CA PHE A 29 2.65 4.99 10.94
C PHE A 29 3.16 3.61 11.37
N THR A 30 2.25 2.66 11.55
CA THR A 30 2.57 1.31 12.02
C THR A 30 1.61 0.29 11.39
N VAL A 31 2.04 -0.97 11.34
CA VAL A 31 1.17 -2.10 10.99
C VAL A 31 0.26 -2.44 12.17
N GLY A 32 -1.03 -2.54 11.89
CA GLY A 32 -2.08 -2.74 12.88
C GLY A 32 -2.77 -1.43 13.25
N VAL A 33 -4.09 -1.50 13.36
CA VAL A 33 -4.92 -0.41 13.89
C VAL A 33 -5.71 -0.91 15.08
N LYS A 34 -5.60 -0.24 16.21
CA LYS A 34 -6.41 -0.51 17.41
C LYS A 34 -7.69 0.32 17.36
N ARG A 35 -8.85 -0.34 17.35
CA ARG A 35 -10.15 0.30 17.46
C ARG A 35 -10.91 -0.32 18.62
N GLU A 36 -11.16 0.48 19.64
CA GLU A 36 -11.86 0.05 20.85
C GLU A 36 -11.26 -1.24 21.44
N THR A 37 -11.94 -2.38 21.25
CA THR A 37 -11.55 -3.71 21.74
C THR A 37 -10.93 -4.61 20.67
N GLN A 38 -10.85 -4.16 19.41
CA GLN A 38 -10.35 -4.94 18.29
C GLN A 38 -9.01 -4.41 17.77
N VAL A 39 -8.14 -5.35 17.39
CA VAL A 39 -6.89 -5.05 16.68
C VAL A 39 -7.03 -5.53 15.24
N LEU A 40 -6.99 -4.59 14.31
CA LEU A 40 -7.08 -4.84 12.87
C LEU A 40 -5.66 -5.01 12.34
N SER A 41 -5.15 -6.24 12.38
CA SER A 41 -3.75 -6.59 12.11
C SER A 41 -3.29 -6.34 10.67
N LYS A 42 -4.22 -6.30 9.71
CA LYS A 42 -3.94 -6.14 8.28
C LYS A 42 -4.14 -4.71 7.77
N LEU A 43 -4.34 -3.75 8.68
CA LEU A 43 -4.50 -2.34 8.33
C LEU A 43 -3.30 -1.51 8.77
N MET A 44 -2.95 -0.53 7.95
CA MET A 44 -2.01 0.55 8.29
C MET A 44 -2.76 1.86 8.14
N GLN A 45 -2.93 2.62 9.23
CA GLN A 45 -3.50 3.96 9.15
C GLN A 45 -2.40 4.96 8.81
N LEU A 46 -2.56 5.66 7.71
CA LEU A 46 -1.63 6.69 7.26
C LEU A 46 -1.84 7.99 8.04
N PRO A 47 -0.81 8.85 8.15
CA PRO A 47 -1.01 10.19 8.69
C PRO A 47 -2.00 10.98 7.81
N PRO A 48 -2.69 11.97 8.39
CA PRO A 48 -3.57 12.85 7.62
C PRO A 48 -2.81 13.53 6.48
N CYS A 49 -3.45 13.68 5.33
CA CYS A 49 -2.89 14.46 4.22
C CYS A 49 -2.55 15.89 4.71
N PRO A 50 -1.32 16.38 4.44
CA PRO A 50 -0.90 17.69 4.92
C PRO A 50 -1.66 18.86 4.26
N VAL A 51 -2.32 18.62 3.12
CA VAL A 51 -3.06 19.63 2.36
C VAL A 51 -4.54 19.68 2.75
N CYS A 52 -5.24 18.55 2.71
CA CYS A 52 -6.69 18.50 2.93
C CYS A 52 -7.14 17.82 4.23
N GLY A 53 -6.20 17.23 4.99
CA GLY A 53 -6.50 16.54 6.25
C GLY A 53 -7.16 15.16 6.12
N ALA A 54 -7.37 14.66 4.90
CA ALA A 54 -7.94 13.33 4.68
C ALA A 54 -7.09 12.24 5.34
N VAL A 55 -7.74 11.36 6.11
CA VAL A 55 -7.11 10.19 6.76
C VAL A 55 -7.50 8.94 6.02
N GLU A 56 -6.54 8.05 5.83
CA GLU A 56 -6.76 6.85 5.05
C GLU A 56 -6.03 5.63 5.59
N PHE A 57 -6.39 4.49 5.01
CA PHE A 57 -5.92 3.18 5.44
C PHE A 57 -5.41 2.39 4.23
N LEU A 58 -4.28 1.74 4.40
CA LEU A 58 -3.80 0.68 3.51
C LEU A 58 -4.20 -0.67 4.11
N ALA A 59 -4.70 -1.57 3.28
CA ALA A 59 -5.08 -2.91 3.68
C ALA A 59 -4.17 -3.93 2.98
N SER A 60 -3.40 -4.69 3.76
CA SER A 60 -2.67 -5.85 3.26
C SER A 60 -3.62 -7.03 3.02
N SER A 61 -3.24 -7.92 2.12
CA SER A 61 -4.03 -9.08 1.72
C SER A 61 -4.35 -10.02 2.90
N PRO A 62 -5.60 -10.50 3.02
CA PRO A 62 -5.94 -11.55 3.98
C PRO A 62 -5.29 -12.89 3.60
N ASP A 63 -5.13 -13.77 4.59
CA ASP A 63 -4.39 -15.03 4.42
C ASP A 63 -5.07 -15.98 3.40
N ALA A 64 -6.40 -15.94 3.29
CA ALA A 64 -7.20 -16.77 2.40
C ALA A 64 -7.77 -16.00 1.18
N GLU A 65 -6.97 -15.13 0.57
CA GLU A 65 -7.42 -14.41 -0.62
C GLU A 65 -7.18 -15.20 -1.92
N PRO A 66 -8.18 -15.30 -2.81
CA PRO A 66 -7.98 -15.84 -4.15
C PRO A 66 -7.03 -14.96 -4.98
N ASP A 67 -6.44 -15.55 -6.01
CA ASP A 67 -5.62 -14.82 -6.96
C ASP A 67 -6.39 -13.65 -7.59
N HIS A 68 -5.70 -12.54 -7.83
CA HIS A 68 -6.33 -11.35 -8.37
C HIS A 68 -6.90 -11.65 -9.77
N PRO A 69 -8.18 -11.33 -10.06
CA PRO A 69 -8.85 -11.75 -11.29
C PRO A 69 -8.25 -11.15 -12.57
N ALA A 70 -7.46 -10.08 -12.43
CA ALA A 70 -6.69 -9.46 -13.52
C ALA A 70 -5.22 -9.26 -13.11
N PRO A 71 -4.34 -10.27 -13.30
CA PRO A 71 -2.91 -10.14 -13.04
C PRO A 71 -2.30 -9.00 -13.87
N GLY A 72 -1.40 -8.24 -13.25
CA GLY A 72 -0.72 -7.09 -13.85
C GLY A 72 -1.51 -5.78 -13.89
N SER A 73 -2.80 -5.79 -13.56
CA SER A 73 -3.61 -4.57 -13.42
C SER A 73 -3.08 -3.62 -12.35
N PHE A 74 -3.53 -2.36 -12.37
CA PHE A 74 -3.16 -1.38 -11.35
C PHE A 74 -3.53 -1.86 -9.95
N GLY A 75 -4.74 -2.39 -9.74
CA GLY A 75 -5.18 -2.93 -8.45
C GLY A 75 -4.32 -4.10 -7.97
N HIS A 76 -3.99 -5.04 -8.87
CA HIS A 76 -3.08 -6.13 -8.56
C HIS A 76 -1.70 -5.64 -8.13
N LYS A 77 -1.11 -4.71 -8.89
CA LYS A 77 0.22 -4.16 -8.59
C LYS A 77 0.21 -3.33 -7.30
N HIS A 78 -0.82 -2.51 -7.08
CA HIS A 78 -0.99 -1.74 -5.84
C HIS A 78 -1.04 -2.65 -4.62
N LYS A 79 -1.80 -3.73 -4.72
CA LYS A 79 -1.88 -4.76 -3.68
C LYS A 79 -0.52 -5.38 -3.36
N LEU A 80 0.25 -5.80 -4.38
CA LEU A 80 1.61 -6.31 -4.18
C LEU A 80 2.53 -5.28 -3.48
N LEU A 81 2.42 -3.99 -3.83
CA LEU A 81 3.18 -2.94 -3.14
C LEU A 81 2.78 -2.79 -1.67
N VAL A 82 1.48 -2.84 -1.37
CA VAL A 82 0.99 -2.74 0.02
C VAL A 82 1.43 -3.96 0.84
N ASP A 83 1.38 -5.16 0.27
CA ASP A 83 1.85 -6.37 0.95
C ASP A 83 3.36 -6.33 1.21
N LYS A 84 4.14 -5.83 0.23
CA LYS A 84 5.57 -5.63 0.41
C LYS A 84 5.88 -4.56 1.46
N LEU A 85 5.15 -3.43 1.44
CA LEU A 85 5.25 -2.39 2.46
C LEU A 85 4.97 -2.95 3.85
N ASN A 86 3.90 -3.73 4.01
CA ASN A 86 3.57 -4.38 5.27
C ASN A 86 4.74 -5.23 5.78
N ALA A 87 5.34 -6.05 4.91
CA ALA A 87 6.48 -6.88 5.28
C ALA A 87 7.74 -6.07 5.64
N ASP A 88 8.02 -4.99 4.90
CA ASP A 88 9.15 -4.11 5.17
C ASP A 88 8.96 -3.37 6.52
N MET A 89 7.74 -2.92 6.82
CA MET A 89 7.37 -2.32 8.11
C MET A 89 7.53 -3.30 9.28
N VAL A 90 7.06 -4.54 9.12
CA VAL A 90 7.18 -5.58 10.15
C VAL A 90 8.65 -5.89 10.46
N ARG A 91 9.49 -6.04 9.41
CA ARG A 91 10.94 -6.25 9.59
C ARG A 91 11.63 -5.06 10.25
N ALA A 92 11.15 -3.85 10.02
CA ALA A 92 11.62 -2.64 10.69
C ALA A 92 11.13 -2.51 12.14
N GLY A 93 10.37 -3.50 12.67
CA GLY A 93 9.81 -3.44 14.02
C GLY A 93 8.66 -2.44 14.16
N ARG A 94 8.02 -2.06 13.05
CA ARG A 94 6.93 -1.06 12.99
C ARG A 94 5.56 -1.72 12.91
N TYR A 95 5.17 -2.38 14.00
CA TYR A 95 3.86 -2.98 14.16
C TYR A 95 3.37 -2.82 15.60
N LEU A 96 2.05 -2.92 15.82
CA LEU A 96 1.48 -2.90 17.18
C LEU A 96 2.00 -4.09 18.00
N SER A 97 2.40 -3.84 19.24
CA SER A 97 3.02 -4.84 20.11
C SER A 97 2.13 -6.05 20.43
N GLU A 98 0.81 -5.93 20.26
CA GLU A 98 -0.13 -7.04 20.45
C GLU A 98 -0.19 -8.03 19.27
N LEU A 99 0.54 -7.75 18.17
CA LEU A 99 0.52 -8.57 16.96
C LEU A 99 1.72 -9.53 16.89
N ASP A 100 1.48 -10.73 16.37
CA ASP A 100 2.54 -11.68 16.03
C ASP A 100 3.12 -11.36 14.64
N PRO A 101 4.42 -10.97 14.54
CA PRO A 101 5.04 -10.63 13.27
C PRO A 101 5.02 -11.78 12.25
N ALA A 102 5.04 -13.04 12.68
CA ALA A 102 4.99 -14.18 11.75
C ALA A 102 3.69 -14.18 10.94
N THR A 103 2.56 -13.86 11.59
CA THR A 103 1.24 -13.79 10.94
C THR A 103 1.09 -12.60 9.99
N LEU A 104 1.90 -11.55 10.18
CA LEU A 104 1.89 -10.36 9.34
C LEU A 104 2.68 -10.57 8.03
N LEU A 105 3.65 -11.50 8.02
CA LEU A 105 4.53 -11.76 6.88
C LEU A 105 3.98 -12.80 5.88
N ASN A 106 2.84 -13.44 6.17
CA ASN A 106 2.29 -14.57 5.39
C ASN A 106 2.03 -14.27 3.90
N LYS A 107 1.85 -13.00 3.52
CA LYS A 107 1.52 -12.58 2.15
C LYS A 107 2.59 -11.71 1.50
N GLU A 108 3.80 -11.72 2.05
CA GLU A 108 4.89 -11.02 1.41
C GLU A 108 5.11 -11.55 -0.02
N PRO A 109 5.10 -10.67 -1.03
CA PRO A 109 5.45 -11.06 -2.38
C PRO A 109 6.92 -11.48 -2.44
N SER A 110 7.19 -12.61 -3.11
CA SER A 110 8.57 -13.04 -3.36
C SER A 110 9.35 -12.00 -4.18
N ASP A 111 10.67 -11.99 -4.06
CA ASP A 111 11.53 -11.10 -4.87
C ASP A 111 11.33 -11.34 -6.38
N THR A 112 11.10 -12.60 -6.79
CA THR A 112 10.78 -12.93 -8.18
C THR A 112 9.47 -12.28 -8.62
N THR A 113 8.42 -12.35 -7.79
CA THR A 113 7.13 -11.67 -8.05
C THR A 113 7.33 -10.16 -8.14
N MET A 114 8.11 -9.58 -7.23
CA MET A 114 8.40 -8.15 -7.24
C MET A 114 9.16 -7.75 -8.51
N GLN A 115 10.20 -8.47 -8.92
CA GLN A 115 10.95 -8.19 -10.15
C GLN A 115 10.09 -8.34 -11.41
N GLN A 116 9.21 -9.34 -11.46
CA GLN A 116 8.29 -9.54 -12.59
C GLN A 116 7.39 -8.33 -12.81
N TRP A 117 6.82 -7.77 -11.75
CA TRP A 117 5.82 -6.70 -11.86
C TRP A 117 6.40 -5.28 -11.73
N PHE A 118 7.60 -5.16 -11.15
CA PHE A 118 8.31 -3.92 -10.87
C PHE A 118 9.79 -3.98 -11.27
N PRO A 119 10.12 -4.30 -12.55
CA PRO A 119 11.51 -4.50 -12.98
C PRO A 119 12.38 -3.24 -12.91
N GLY A 120 11.76 -2.05 -12.96
CA GLY A 120 12.42 -0.75 -12.89
C GLY A 120 12.40 -0.10 -11.50
N GLY A 121 12.07 -0.86 -10.46
CA GLY A 121 11.82 -0.34 -9.11
C GLY A 121 10.34 -0.34 -8.76
N ARG A 122 10.06 -0.20 -7.45
CA ARG A 122 8.75 -0.40 -6.82
C ARG A 122 7.82 0.80 -7.02
N GLN A 123 7.65 1.19 -8.28
CA GLN A 123 6.86 2.32 -8.74
C GLN A 123 5.55 1.85 -9.35
N LEU A 124 4.48 2.54 -9.00
CA LEU A 124 3.16 2.40 -9.55
C LEU A 124 2.63 3.76 -9.94
N ARG A 125 2.80 4.11 -11.22
CA ARG A 125 2.12 5.26 -11.78
C ARG A 125 0.68 4.85 -12.06
N ARG A 126 -0.27 5.64 -11.54
CA ARG A 126 -1.62 5.59 -12.10
C ARG A 126 -1.44 5.90 -13.59
N PRO A 127 -2.03 5.11 -14.51
CA PRO A 127 -2.15 5.57 -15.88
C PRO A 127 -2.73 6.98 -15.80
N LEU A 128 -2.10 7.96 -16.46
CA LEU A 128 -2.82 9.19 -16.75
C LEU A 128 -4.17 8.73 -17.30
N LYS A 129 -5.28 9.34 -16.87
CA LYS A 129 -6.50 9.19 -17.64
C LYS A 129 -6.08 9.60 -19.05
N ASP A 130 -5.90 8.63 -19.95
CA ASP A 130 -5.90 8.94 -21.36
C ASP A 130 -7.21 9.68 -21.58
N ASP A 131 -7.06 10.94 -21.96
CA ASP A 131 -7.90 11.64 -22.90
C ASP A 131 -8.87 10.63 -23.53
N HIS A 132 -10.12 10.57 -23.06
CA HIS A 132 -11.15 10.07 -23.94
C HIS A 132 -11.20 11.12 -25.04
N PRO A 133 -10.74 10.85 -26.28
CA PRO A 133 -11.17 11.71 -27.36
C PRO A 133 -12.68 11.56 -27.36
N GLY A 134 -13.38 12.68 -27.31
CA GLY A 134 -14.82 12.70 -27.44
C GLY A 134 -15.20 11.79 -28.61
N GLY A 135 -15.89 10.70 -28.28
CA GLY A 135 -16.61 9.90 -29.25
C GLY A 135 -17.80 10.72 -29.72
N GLY A 136 -17.52 11.74 -30.53
CA GLY A 136 -18.50 12.30 -31.42
C GLY A 136 -18.83 11.24 -32.46
N GLN A 137 -20.07 10.77 -32.43
CA GLN A 137 -21.03 10.84 -33.52
C GLN A 137 -22.41 10.49 -32.99
#